data_AF-J9QU79-F1
#
_entry.id   AF-J9QU79-F1
#
_cell.length_a   1.000
_cell.length_b   1.000
_cell.length_c   1.000
_cell.angle_alpha   90.00
_cell.angle_beta   90.00
_cell.angle_gamma   90.00
#
_symmetry.space_group_name_H-M   'P 1'
#
loop_
_entity.id
_entity.type
_entity.pdbx_description
1 polymer ?
#
loop_
_entity_poly.entity_id
_entity_poly.type
_entity_poly.pdbx_seq_one_letter_code
_entity_poly.pdbx_strand_id
1 'polypeptide(L)' 'RNLPGEICIRGDQIMKGYLNDPEATSRTIDNDGWLHTGDIGFIDDDDELF' A
#
# COMPACT_ATOMS: atom_id res chain seq x y z
N ARG A 1 -1.61 -2.95 17.72
CA ARG A 1 -1.55 -1.48 17.59
C ARG A 1 -0.16 -1.03 18.02
N ASN A 2 0.33 0.12 17.56
CA ASN A 2 1.68 0.66 17.83
C ASN A 2 2.86 -0.24 17.40
N LEU A 3 2.66 -1.08 16.38
CA LEU A 3 3.73 -1.88 15.79
C LEU A 3 4.08 -1.31 14.41
N PRO A 4 5.35 -0.93 14.16
CA PRO A 4 5.76 -0.43 12.87
C PRO A 4 5.72 -1.52 11.81
N GLY A 5 5.20 -1.17 10.64
CA GLY A 5 5.14 -2.03 9.46
C GLY A 5 5.03 -1.18 8.19
N GLU A 6 5.04 -1.84 7.03
CA GLU A 6 4.75 -1.15 5.77
C GLU A 6 3.29 -0.73 5.72
N ILE A 7 3.03 0.49 5.25
CA ILE A 7 1.68 0.96 4.94
C ILE A 7 1.26 0.36 3.59
N CYS A 8 0.24 -0.49 3.60
CA CYS A 8 -0.39 -1.03 2.40
C CYS A 8 -1.82 -0.52 2.28
N ILE A 9 -2.21 -0.05 1.09
CA ILE A 9 -3.52 0.57 0.86
C ILE A 9 -4.25 -0.17 -0.26
N ARG A 10 -5.56 -0.37 -0.11
CA ARG A 10 -6.43 -0.95 -1.14
C ARG A 10 -7.76 -0.20 -1.21
N GLY A 11 -8.22 0.07 -2.43
CA GLY A 11 -9.51 0.69 -2.70
C GLY A 11 -9.64 1.19 -4.13
N ASP A 12 -10.81 1.69 -4.49
CA ASP A 12 -11.14 2.11 -5.86
C ASP A 12 -10.30 3.28 -6.40
N GLN A 13 -9.62 4.00 -5.51
CA GLN A 13 -8.75 5.13 -5.86
C GLN A 13 -7.33 4.70 -6.28
N ILE A 14 -6.97 3.42 -6.11
CA ILE A 14 -5.66 2.92 -6.54
C ILE A 14 -5.57 2.96 -8.07
N MET A 15 -4.41 3.37 -8.59
CA MET A 15 -4.16 3.38 -10.02
C MET A 15 -4.31 1.98 -10.64
N LYS A 16 -4.64 1.91 -11.94
CA LYS A 16 -4.66 0.63 -12.67
C LYS A 16 -3.27 0.03 -12.91
N GLY A 17 -2.24 0.83 -12.74
CA GLY A 17 -0.84 0.50 -13.02
C GLY A 17 -0.11 1.61 -13.74
N TYR A 18 1.20 1.41 -13.91
CA TYR A 18 2.07 2.29 -14.67
C TYR A 18 1.89 2.06 -16.18
N LEU A 19 1.90 3.16 -16.93
CA LEU A 19 1.73 3.12 -18.38
C LEU A 19 2.89 2.37 -19.05
N ASN A 20 2.57 1.29 -19.78
CA ASN A 20 3.53 0.42 -20.48
C ASN A 20 4.59 -0.24 -19.58
N ASP A 21 4.36 -0.31 -18.27
CA ASP A 21 5.27 -0.95 -17.33
C ASP A 21 4.52 -1.93 -16.40
N PRO A 22 4.15 -3.12 -16.92
CA PRO A 22 3.46 -4.13 -16.14
C PRO A 22 4.34 -4.71 -15.02
N GLU A 23 5.67 -4.70 -15.20
CA GLU A 23 6.60 -5.22 -14.20
C GLU A 23 6.63 -4.29 -12.98
N ALA A 24 6.80 -2.98 -13.18
CA ALA A 24 6.68 -2.01 -12.10
C ALA A 24 5.29 -2.06 -11.44
N THR A 25 4.23 -2.24 -12.23
CA THR A 25 2.87 -2.38 -11.69
C THR A 25 2.77 -3.57 -10.74
N SER A 26 3.25 -4.75 -11.15
CA SER A 26 3.21 -5.97 -10.33
C SER A 26 4.12 -5.93 -9.09
N ARG A 27 5.17 -5.09 -9.11
CA ARG A 27 6.03 -4.86 -7.94
C ARG A 27 5.38 -3.92 -6.92
N THR A 28 4.53 -3.00 -7.39
CA THR A 28 3.88 -1.99 -6.53
C THR A 28 2.50 -2.44 -6.06
N ILE A 29 1.75 -3.17 -6.88
CA ILE A 29 0.41 -3.68 -6.57
C ILE A 29 0.46 -5.21 -6.63
N ASP A 30 0.16 -5.86 -5.51
CA ASP A 30 0.18 -7.31 -5.41
C ASP A 30 -1.05 -7.98 -6.07
N ASN A 31 -1.06 -9.32 -6.09
CA ASN A 31 -2.15 -10.09 -6.69
C ASN A 31 -3.49 -9.99 -5.93
N ASP A 32 -3.46 -9.53 -4.68
CA ASP A 32 -4.64 -9.31 -3.84
C ASP A 32 -5.16 -7.85 -3.93
N GLY A 33 -4.47 -7.02 -4.72
CA GLY A 33 -4.80 -5.64 -5.02
C GLY A 33 -4.28 -4.62 -4.00
N TRP A 34 -3.33 -4.98 -3.14
CA TRP A 34 -2.71 -4.05 -2.20
C TRP A 34 -1.60 -3.26 -2.86
N LEU A 35 -1.65 -1.94 -2.74
CA LEU A 35 -0.55 -1.05 -3.09
C LEU A 35 0.43 -0.95 -1.92
N HIS A 36 1.68 -1.31 -2.18
CA HIS A 36 2.82 -1.14 -1.28
C HIS A 36 3.38 0.28 -1.43
N THR A 37 3.23 1.13 -0.41
CA THR A 37 3.67 2.53 -0.51
C THR A 37 5.18 2.67 -0.33
N GLY A 38 5.83 1.71 0.32
CA GLY A 38 7.23 1.79 0.73
C GLY A 38 7.46 2.67 1.98
N ASP A 39 6.41 3.22 2.58
CA ASP A 39 6.49 3.99 3.82
C ASP A 39 6.27 3.08 5.04
N ILE A 40 6.99 3.37 6.13
CA ILE A 40 6.78 2.71 7.42
C ILE A 40 5.82 3.53 8.25
N GLY A 41 4.79 2.88 8.79
CA GLY A 41 3.84 3.47 9.70
C GLY A 41 3.24 2.47 10.68
N PHE A 42 2.35 2.94 11.53
CA PHE A 42 1.60 2.10 12.46
C PHE A 42 0.21 2.66 12.74
N ILE A 43 -0.70 1.78 13.14
CA ILE A 43 -2.01 2.17 13.66
C ILE A 43 -1.91 2.27 15.18
N ASP A 44 -2.23 3.44 15.72
CA ASP A 44 -2.21 3.70 17.15
C ASP A 44 -3.45 3.11 17.87
N ASP A 45 -3.61 3.43 19.15
CA ASP A 45 -4.72 2.93 19.94
C ASP A 45 -6.08 3.61 19.65
N ASP A 46 -6.08 4.74 18.94
CA ASP A 46 -7.27 5.49 18.52
C ASP A 46 -7.65 5.25 17.04
N ASP A 47 -7.03 4.26 16.39
CA ASP A 47 -7.20 3.91 14.97
C ASP A 47 -6.71 4.99 13.98
N GLU A 48 -5.81 5.87 14.43
CA GLU A 48 -5.11 6.83 13.59
C GLU A 48 -3.83 6.22 12.98
N LEU A 49 -3.51 6.60 11.74
CA LEU A 49 -2.31 6.18 11.01
C LEU A 49 -1.21 7.23 11.17
N PHE A 50 -0.03 6.78 11.61
CA PHE A 50 1.20 7.59 11.75
C PHE A 50 2.37 6.97 11.00
#